data_AF-A0A7R9YNZ0-F1
#
_entry.id   AF-A0A7R9YNZ0-F1
#
_cell.length_a   1.000
_cell.length_b   1.000
_cell.length_c   1.000
_cell.angle_alpha   90.00
_cell.angle_beta   90.00
_cell.angle_gamma   90.00
#
_symmetry.space_group_name_H-M   'P 1'
#
loop_
_entity.id
_entity.type
_entity.pdbx_description
1 polymer ?
#
loop_
_entity_poly.entity_id
_entity_poly.type
_entity_poly.pdbx_seq_one_letter_code
_entity_poly.pdbx_strand_id
1 'polypeptide(L)'
;LNAVVGTLGHARPTPIQVRAFAAIRDPAARDVVIAGETGIGKTLAYLLPALDALLVEAAGADAHAEGTTAAAAAADDEDHDDHDASGRELRGALLVLQPNADLAYQAAAVAAALLRGTALDGGVLNLHEPHEFAA
;
A
#
# COMPACT_ATOMS: atom_id res chain seq x y z
N LEU A 1 -4.50 -3.62 10.71
CA LEU A 1 -3.31 -2.81 11.06
C LEU A 1 -3.17 -2.46 12.55
N ASN A 2 -4.24 -2.09 13.27
CA ASN A 2 -4.13 -1.58 14.66
C ASN A 2 -3.39 -2.52 15.65
N ALA A 3 -3.64 -3.83 15.56
CA ALA A 3 -2.94 -4.82 16.39
C ALA A 3 -1.43 -4.87 16.09
N VAL A 4 -1.04 -4.76 14.82
CA VAL A 4 0.36 -4.80 14.37
C VAL A 4 1.13 -3.56 14.82
N VAL A 5 0.51 -2.38 14.77
CA VAL A 5 1.13 -1.13 15.25
C VAL A 5 1.49 -1.24 16.74
N GLY A 6 0.62 -1.86 17.55
CA GLY A 6 0.90 -2.13 18.95
C GLY A 6 2.07 -3.09 19.17
N THR A 7 2.18 -4.17 18.38
CA THR A 7 3.28 -5.14 18.50
C THR A 7 4.63 -4.59 18.04
N LEU A 8 4.64 -3.59 17.15
CA LEU A 8 5.85 -2.85 16.75
C LEU A 8 6.32 -1.82 17.78
N GLY A 9 5.68 -1.75 18.96
CA GLY A 9 6.07 -0.83 20.04
C GLY A 9 5.51 0.59 19.88
N HIS A 10 4.60 0.82 18.92
CA HIS A 10 3.97 2.12 18.68
C HIS A 10 2.63 2.24 19.43
N ALA A 11 2.66 2.06 20.75
CA ALA A 11 1.46 2.02 21.58
C ALA A 11 0.67 3.35 21.62
N ARG A 12 1.34 4.49 21.37
CA ARG A 12 0.69 5.81 21.31
C ARG A 12 1.16 6.56 20.06
N PRO A 13 0.23 7.07 19.23
CA PRO A 13 0.61 7.83 18.06
C PRO A 13 1.22 9.19 18.45
N THR A 14 2.20 9.65 17.68
CA THR A 14 2.75 10.99 17.85
C THR A 14 1.75 12.05 17.32
N PRO A 15 1.84 13.32 17.75
CA PRO A 15 0.93 14.35 17.27
C PRO A 15 0.91 14.52 15.74
N ILE A 16 2.06 14.33 15.07
CA ILE A 16 2.12 14.41 13.60
C ILE A 16 1.43 13.21 12.94
N GLN A 17 1.49 12.03 13.54
CA GLN A 17 0.80 10.83 13.04
C GLN A 17 -0.72 10.98 13.14
N VAL A 18 -1.24 11.50 14.26
CA VAL A 18 -2.68 11.76 14.43
C VAL A 18 -3.19 12.74 13.37
N ARG A 19 -2.48 13.86 13.17
CA ARG A 19 -2.88 14.88 12.19
C ARG A 19 -2.78 14.37 10.76
N ALA A 20 -1.69 13.69 10.42
CA ALA A 20 -1.49 13.13 9.08
C ALA A 20 -2.53 12.07 8.75
N PHE A 21 -2.85 11.17 9.69
CA PHE A 21 -3.85 10.14 9.48
C PHE A 21 -5.21 10.75 9.13
N ALA A 22 -5.65 11.75 9.90
CA ALA A 22 -6.91 12.45 9.64
C ALA A 22 -6.88 13.18 8.29
N ALA A 23 -5.79 13.87 7.97
CA ALA A 23 -5.67 14.61 6.72
C ALA A 23 -5.63 13.70 5.48
N ILE A 24 -4.89 12.59 5.52
CA ILE A 24 -4.78 11.65 4.38
C ILE A 24 -6.08 10.90 4.13
N ARG A 25 -6.87 10.63 5.17
CA ARG A 25 -8.16 9.92 5.06
C ARG A 25 -9.34 10.84 4.77
N ASP A 26 -9.15 12.15 4.75
CA ASP A 26 -10.20 13.11 4.42
C ASP A 26 -10.52 13.06 2.91
N PRO A 27 -11.74 12.69 2.49
CA PRO A 27 -12.12 12.65 1.08
C PRO A 27 -12.03 14.02 0.36
N ALA A 28 -12.06 15.12 1.12
CA ALA A 28 -11.90 16.46 0.56
C ALA A 28 -10.43 16.86 0.37
N ALA A 29 -9.50 16.17 1.02
CA ALA A 29 -8.07 16.41 0.87
C ALA A 29 -7.55 15.70 -0.38
N ARG A 30 -7.05 16.49 -1.34
CA ARG A 30 -6.35 15.94 -2.52
C ARG A 30 -4.88 15.69 -2.24
N ASP A 31 -4.23 16.65 -1.61
CA ASP A 31 -2.79 16.63 -1.34
C ASP A 31 -2.53 16.98 0.12
N VAL A 32 -1.61 16.25 0.75
CA VAL A 32 -1.24 16.44 2.16
C VAL A 32 0.26 16.68 2.27
N VAL A 33 0.63 17.79 2.91
CA VAL A 33 2.02 18.09 3.25
C VAL A 33 2.26 17.82 4.73
N ILE A 34 3.15 16.87 5.03
CA ILE A 34 3.57 16.54 6.39
C ILE A 34 4.94 17.18 6.66
N ALA A 35 4.95 18.31 7.35
CA ALA A 35 6.17 19.02 7.71
C ALA A 35 6.63 18.71 9.15
N GLY A 36 7.94 18.55 9.32
CA GLY A 36 8.58 18.40 10.63
C GLY A 36 9.99 17.83 10.52
N GLU A 37 10.72 17.77 11.63
CA GLU A 37 12.09 17.25 11.70
C GLU A 37 12.15 15.73 11.49
N THR A 38 13.35 15.15 11.39
CA THR A 38 13.53 13.69 11.39
C THR A 38 13.19 13.12 12.77
N GLY A 39 12.91 11.81 12.85
CA GLY A 39 12.66 11.13 14.14
C GLY A 39 11.26 11.34 14.75
N ILE A 40 10.41 12.22 14.22
CA ILE A 40 9.06 12.49 14.78
C ILE A 40 7.98 11.46 14.37
N GLY A 41 8.36 10.43 13.61
CA GLY A 41 7.47 9.35 13.18
C GLY A 41 6.71 9.61 11.87
N LYS A 42 7.25 10.44 10.96
CA LYS A 42 6.65 10.74 9.64
C LYS A 42 6.42 9.48 8.78
N THR A 43 7.30 8.49 8.86
CA THR A 43 7.18 7.24 8.10
C THR A 43 5.86 6.54 8.36
N LEU A 44 5.50 6.32 9.63
CA LEU A 44 4.18 5.78 9.98
C LEU A 44 3.05 6.75 9.68
N ALA A 45 3.31 8.06 9.76
CA ALA A 45 2.30 9.10 9.53
C ALA A 45 1.74 9.04 8.10
N TYR A 46 2.55 8.72 7.09
CA TYR A 46 2.07 8.53 5.71
C TYR A 46 1.80 7.07 5.35
N LEU A 47 2.61 6.10 5.82
CA LEU A 47 2.42 4.69 5.45
C LEU A 47 1.12 4.11 6.00
N LEU A 48 0.81 4.37 7.28
CA LEU A 48 -0.32 3.73 7.92
C LEU A 48 -1.66 4.05 7.24
N PRO A 49 -2.03 5.32 7.00
CA PRO A 49 -3.30 5.62 6.31
C PRO A 49 -3.30 5.21 4.82
N ALA A 50 -2.14 5.23 4.15
CA ALA A 50 -2.05 4.81 2.75
C ALA A 50 -2.23 3.29 2.59
N LEU A 51 -1.55 2.49 3.41
CA LEU A 51 -1.69 1.03 3.41
C LEU A 51 -3.08 0.58 3.89
N ASP A 52 -3.69 1.31 4.84
CA ASP A 52 -5.07 1.06 5.26
C ASP A 52 -6.06 1.25 4.10
N ALA A 53 -5.88 2.30 3.29
CA ALA A 53 -6.69 2.54 2.10
C ALA A 53 -6.58 1.38 1.09
N LEU A 54 -5.35 0.94 0.80
CA LEU A 54 -5.10 -0.18 -0.11
C LEU A 54 -5.71 -1.48 0.37
N LEU A 55 -5.66 -1.76 1.68
CA LEU A 55 -6.28 -2.96 2.24
C LEU A 55 -7.81 -2.93 2.13
N VAL A 56 -8.42 -1.76 2.31
CA VAL A 56 -9.87 -1.57 2.11
C VAL A 56 -10.26 -1.77 0.64
N GLU A 57 -9.45 -1.24 -0.28
CA GLU A 57 -9.65 -1.43 -1.73
C GLU A 57 -9.51 -2.90 -2.13
N ALA A 58 -8.48 -3.61 -1.64
CA ALA A 58 -8.28 -5.03 -1.91
C ALA A 58 -9.47 -5.88 -1.43
N ALA A 59 -9.95 -5.63 -0.20
CA ALA A 59 -11.13 -6.32 0.33
C ALA A 59 -12.42 -6.04 -0.48
N GLY A 60 -12.55 -4.83 -1.06
CA GLY A 60 -13.66 -4.47 -1.93
C GLY A 60 -13.58 -5.12 -3.32
N ALA A 61 -12.37 -5.32 -3.86
CA ALA A 61 -12.14 -5.99 -5.13
C ALA A 61 -12.47 -7.49 -5.06
N ASP A 62 -12.10 -8.16 -3.97
CA ASP A 62 -12.41 -9.58 -3.73
C ASP A 62 -13.94 -9.81 -3.67
N ALA A 63 -14.67 -8.94 -2.99
CA ALA A 63 -16.14 -8.99 -2.93
C ALA A 63 -16.82 -8.79 -4.29
N HIS A 64 -16.20 -8.02 -5.19
CA HIS A 64 -16.72 -7.77 -6.53
C HIS A 64 -16.41 -8.93 -7.50
N ALA A 65 -15.29 -9.64 -7.29
CA ALA A 65 -14.90 -10.83 -8.04
C ALA A 65 -15.80 -12.05 -7.70
N GLU A 66 -16.19 -12.22 -6.44
CA GLU A 66 -17.13 -13.29 -6.03
C GLU A 66 -18.54 -13.10 -6.62
N GLY A 67 -18.94 -11.88 -6.96
CA GLY A 67 -20.21 -11.59 -7.65
C GLY A 67 -20.22 -11.90 -9.15
N THR A 68 -19.05 -11.97 -9.79
CA THR A 68 -18.92 -12.18 -11.24
C THR A 68 -18.86 -13.67 -11.62
N THR A 69 -18.36 -14.52 -10.71
CA THR A 69 -18.23 -15.98 -10.94
C THR A 69 -19.56 -16.72 -10.94
N ALA A 70 -20.63 -16.13 -10.40
CA ALA A 70 -21.99 -16.69 -10.50
C ALA A 70 -22.66 -16.49 -11.88
N ALA A 71 -22.18 -15.53 -12.68
CA ALA A 71 -22.76 -15.22 -14.00
C ALA A 71 -21.96 -15.83 -15.18
N ALA A 72 -20.71 -16.24 -14.97
CA ALA A 72 -19.79 -16.67 -16.01
C ALA A 72 -19.76 -18.20 -16.27
N ALA A 73 -20.54 -19.01 -15.55
CA ALA A 73 -20.56 -20.47 -15.71
C ALA A 73 -21.27 -20.99 -16.99
N ALA A 74 -21.40 -20.15 -18.02
CA ALA A 74 -22.06 -20.48 -19.28
C ALA A 74 -21.41 -19.77 -20.47
N ALA A 75 -20.13 -20.04 -20.76
CA ALA A 75 -19.56 -19.88 -22.09
C ALA A 75 -18.25 -20.69 -22.22
N ASP A 76 -18.17 -21.44 -23.31
CA ASP A 76 -17.17 -22.44 -23.68
C ASP A 76 -15.77 -21.89 -24.04
N ASP A 77 -14.79 -22.79 -23.88
CA ASP A 77 -13.56 -23.08 -24.65
C ASP A 77 -13.09 -22.06 -25.71
N GLU A 78 -11.83 -21.59 -25.60
CA GLU A 78 -10.69 -21.91 -26.50
C GLU A 78 -9.49 -20.94 -26.28
N ASP A 79 -8.28 -21.50 -26.41
CA ASP A 79 -6.95 -20.89 -26.60
C ASP A 79 -6.42 -19.87 -25.57
N HIS A 80 -5.56 -20.36 -24.66
CA HIS A 80 -4.74 -19.52 -23.77
C HIS A 80 -3.33 -19.34 -24.36
N ASP A 81 -3.14 -18.25 -25.11
CA ASP A 81 -1.81 -17.70 -25.39
C ASP A 81 -1.22 -17.13 -24.08
N ASP A 82 -0.17 -17.78 -23.57
CA ASP A 82 0.61 -17.43 -22.37
C ASP A 82 1.45 -16.15 -22.57
N HIS A 83 0.79 -15.01 -22.80
CA HIS A 83 1.44 -13.69 -22.80
C HIS A 83 0.63 -12.65 -22.03
N ASP A 84 0.55 -12.82 -20.71
CA ASP A 84 0.10 -11.78 -19.78
C ASP A 84 0.97 -11.78 -18.51
N ALA A 85 2.06 -11.04 -18.55
CA ALA A 85 2.74 -10.55 -17.34
C ALA A 85 3.09 -9.06 -17.42
N SER A 86 2.55 -8.33 -18.40
CA SER A 86 2.93 -6.94 -18.71
C SER A 86 1.72 -6.00 -18.77
N GLY A 87 0.72 -6.22 -17.92
CA GLY A 87 -0.54 -5.47 -18.01
C GLY A 87 -1.37 -5.39 -16.74
N ARG A 88 -0.84 -5.73 -15.55
CA ARG A 88 -1.52 -5.37 -14.31
C ARG A 88 -1.47 -3.86 -14.16
N GLU A 89 -2.50 -3.20 -14.69
CA GLU A 89 -2.82 -1.80 -14.43
C GLU A 89 -2.66 -1.57 -12.92
N LEU A 90 -1.78 -0.63 -12.53
CA LEU A 90 -1.41 -0.30 -11.14
C LEU A 90 -2.60 0.34 -10.38
N ARG A 91 -3.79 -0.24 -10.48
CA ARG A 91 -4.97 0.16 -9.72
C ARG A 91 -4.72 -0.27 -8.26
N GLY A 92 -4.63 0.71 -7.37
CA GLY A 92 -4.31 0.48 -5.96
C GLY A 92 -2.80 0.29 -5.68
N ALA A 93 -1.93 1.09 -6.29
CA ALA A 93 -0.49 1.06 -6.03
C ALA A 93 -0.02 2.26 -5.17
N LEU A 94 0.90 2.01 -4.23
CA LEU A 94 1.57 3.05 -3.43
C LEU A 94 3.04 3.16 -3.88
N LEU A 95 3.40 4.32 -4.43
CA LEU A 95 4.80 4.66 -4.74
C LEU A 95 5.37 5.55 -3.64
N VAL A 96 6.41 5.07 -2.95
CA VAL A 96 7.13 5.83 -1.92
C VAL A 96 8.52 6.20 -2.44
N LEU A 97 8.73 7.48 -2.70
CA LEU A 97 10.04 7.99 -3.12
C LEU A 97 10.90 8.33 -1.92
N GLN A 98 12.15 7.85 -1.92
CA GLN A 98 13.14 8.12 -0.89
C GLN A 98 14.42 8.70 -1.52
N PRO A 99 15.16 9.56 -0.80
CA PRO A 99 16.32 10.24 -1.37
C PRO A 99 17.54 9.33 -1.53
N ASN A 100 17.54 8.14 -0.91
CA ASN A 100 18.59 7.14 -1.05
C ASN A 100 18.07 5.72 -0.73
N ALA A 101 18.88 4.72 -1.06
CA ALA A 101 18.58 3.31 -0.84
C ALA A 101 18.35 2.97 0.65
N ASP A 102 19.17 3.49 1.56
CA ASP A 102 19.03 3.20 3.00
C ASP A 102 17.65 3.61 3.54
N LEU A 103 17.16 4.79 3.15
CA LEU A 103 15.84 5.26 3.55
C LEU A 103 14.71 4.52 2.83
N ALA A 104 14.93 4.08 1.59
CA ALA A 104 14.02 3.17 0.89
C ALA A 104 13.87 1.84 1.63
N TYR A 105 14.99 1.21 2.02
CA TYR A 105 14.99 -0.01 2.82
C TYR A 105 14.30 0.17 4.16
N GLN A 106 14.53 1.29 4.85
CA GLN A 106 13.86 1.57 6.13
C GLN A 106 12.33 1.72 5.95
N ALA A 107 11.88 2.48 4.96
CA ALA A 107 10.45 2.63 4.69
C ALA A 107 9.82 1.29 4.28
N ALA A 108 10.49 0.52 3.43
CA ALA A 108 10.06 -0.80 3.00
C ALA A 108 9.97 -1.79 4.17
N ALA A 109 10.95 -1.82 5.07
CA ALA A 109 10.92 -2.68 6.24
C ALA A 109 9.73 -2.35 7.16
N VAL A 110 9.40 -1.07 7.32
CA VAL A 110 8.21 -0.63 8.07
C VAL A 110 6.92 -1.06 7.35
N ALA A 111 6.83 -0.85 6.03
CA ALA A 111 5.67 -1.26 5.24
C ALA A 111 5.45 -2.78 5.32
N ALA A 112 6.49 -3.57 5.09
CA ALA A 112 6.44 -5.03 5.22
C ALA A 112 6.02 -5.44 6.63
N ALA A 113 6.54 -4.77 7.66
CA ALA A 113 6.15 -5.05 9.04
C ALA A 113 4.67 -4.78 9.33
N LEU A 114 4.10 -3.72 8.76
CA LEU A 114 2.68 -3.38 8.89
C LEU A 114 1.77 -4.34 8.12
N LEU A 115 2.22 -4.82 6.96
CA LEU A 115 1.45 -5.69 6.07
C LEU A 115 1.46 -7.17 6.46
N ARG A 116 2.35 -7.59 7.38
CA ARG A 116 2.38 -8.96 7.87
C ARG A 116 1.01 -9.42 8.38
N GLY A 117 0.54 -10.56 7.87
CA GLY A 117 -0.75 -11.16 8.19
C GLY A 117 -1.96 -10.45 7.59
N THR A 118 -1.77 -9.58 6.60
CA THR A 118 -2.86 -8.90 5.86
C THR A 118 -3.05 -9.51 4.47
N ALA A 119 -4.10 -9.11 3.74
CA ALA A 119 -4.34 -9.55 2.36
C ALA A 119 -3.22 -9.13 1.38
N LEU A 120 -2.40 -8.14 1.75
CA LEU A 120 -1.25 -7.69 0.98
C LEU A 120 0.08 -8.25 1.52
N ASP A 121 0.04 -9.19 2.47
CA ASP A 121 1.24 -9.88 2.95
C ASP A 121 1.85 -10.73 1.83
N GLY A 122 3.15 -10.56 1.57
CA GLY A 122 3.82 -11.15 0.40
C GLY A 122 3.49 -10.47 -0.93
N GLY A 123 2.70 -9.40 -0.93
CA GLY A 123 2.54 -8.51 -2.09
C GLY A 123 3.90 -7.97 -2.54
N VAL A 124 4.03 -7.67 -3.83
CA VAL A 124 5.31 -7.26 -4.41
C VAL A 124 5.69 -5.86 -3.93
N LEU A 125 6.50 -5.80 -2.87
CA LEU A 125 7.19 -4.59 -2.44
C LEU A 125 8.45 -4.44 -3.29
N ASN A 126 8.32 -3.79 -4.44
CA ASN A 126 9.46 -3.52 -5.30
C ASN A 126 10.24 -2.31 -4.81
N LEU A 127 11.52 -2.53 -4.49
CA LEU A 127 12.49 -1.46 -4.35
C LEU A 127 13.06 -1.20 -5.74
N HIS A 128 12.76 -0.03 -6.28
CA HIS A 128 13.27 0.39 -7.57
C HIS A 128 14.33 1.46 -7.41
N GLU A 129 15.45 1.27 -8.08
CA GLU A 129 16.51 2.26 -8.13
C GLU A 129 16.28 3.24 -9.31
N PRO A 130 16.71 4.50 -9.22
CA PRO A 130 16.39 5.52 -10.23
C PRO A 130 16.82 5.17 -11.66
N HIS A 131 17.89 4.36 -11.80
CA HIS A 131 18.42 3.94 -13.10
C HIS A 131 17.54 2.91 -13.82
N GLU A 132 16.58 2.28 -13.13
CA GLU A 132 15.66 1.29 -13.71
C GLU A 132 14.52 1.93 -14.50
N PHE A 133 14.27 3.24 -14.32
CA PHE A 133 13.20 3.98 -15.00
C PHE A 133 13.66 4.78 -16.23
N ALA A 134 14.96 4.75 -16.53
CA ALA A 134 15.52 5.41 -17.71
C ALA A 134 15.52 4.43 -18.91
N ALA A 135 14.39 4.32 -19.58
CA ALA A 135 14.24 3.65 -20.88
C ALA A 135 13.70 4.63 -21.92
#